data_AF-A0A2V8D961-F1
#
_entry.id   AF-A0A2V8D961-F1
#
_cell.length_a   1.000
_cell.length_b   1.000
_cell.length_c   1.000
_cell.angle_alpha   90.00
_cell.angle_beta   90.00
_cell.angle_gamma   90.00
#
_symmetry.space_group_name_H-M   'P 1'
#
loop_
_entity.id
_entity.type
_entity.pdbx_description
1 polymer ?
#
loop_
_entity_poly.entity_id
_entity_poly.type
_entity_poly.pdbx_seq_one_letter_code
_entity_poly.pdbx_strand_id
1 'polypeptide(L)' 'EVGITLDVQSERVDAGSLRAAARVPPALRDAFTSGQWNPTAMLLDRYDEVDDVAGRLPYMKGF' A
#
# COMPACT_ATOMS: atom_id res chain seq x y z
N GLU A 1 -24.20 -13.32 -14.31
CA GLU A 1 -23.32 -12.35 -13.64
C GLU A 1 -21.94 -12.42 -14.31
N VAL A 2 -21.27 -11.29 -14.54
CA VAL A 2 -19.93 -11.28 -15.17
C VAL A 2 -18.92 -10.84 -14.11
N GLY A 3 -17.95 -11.70 -13.81
CA GLY A 3 -16.83 -11.36 -12.94
C GLY A 3 -15.86 -10.41 -13.62
N ILE A 4 -15.34 -9.45 -12.86
CA ILE A 4 -14.31 -8.51 -13.30
C ILE A 4 -13.03 -8.83 -12.54
N THR A 5 -11.93 -9.02 -13.26
CA THR A 5 -10.60 -9.22 -12.68
C THR A 5 -9.67 -8.11 -13.14
N LEU A 6 -8.90 -7.55 -12.21
CA LEU A 6 -7.85 -6.58 -12.47
C LEU A 6 -6.53 -7.14 -11.94
N ASP A 7 -5.55 -7.28 -12.82
CA ASP A 7 -4.16 -7.49 -12.44
C ASP A 7 -3.48 -6.11 -12.35
N VAL A 8 -3.17 -5.70 -11.12
CA VAL A 8 -2.56 -4.40 -10.83
C VAL A 8 -1.09 -4.35 -11.26
N GLN A 9 -0.41 -5.50 -11.31
CA GLN A 9 0.99 -5.57 -11.70
C GLN A 9 1.15 -5.47 -13.22
N SER A 10 0.29 -6.17 -13.98
CA SER A 10 0.28 -6.12 -15.45
C SER A 10 -0.65 -5.05 -16.05
N GLU A 11 -1.36 -4.29 -15.21
CA GLU A 11 -2.31 -3.25 -15.62
C GLU A 11 -3.43 -3.76 -16.55
N ARG A 12 -3.85 -5.01 -16.36
CA ARG A 12 -4.78 -5.70 -17.26
C ARG A 12 -6.13 -5.96 -16.61
N VAL A 13 -7.20 -5.59 -17.32
CA VAL A 13 -8.59 -5.85 -16.93
C VAL A 13 -9.19 -6.93 -17.83
N ASP A 14 -9.85 -7.90 -17.20
CA ASP A 14 -10.68 -8.92 -17.84
C ASP A 14 -12.12 -8.83 -17.32
N ALA A 15 -13.07 -8.69 -18.25
CA ALA A 15 -14.50 -8.69 -17.94
C ALA A 15 -15.26 -9.43 -19.05
N GLY A 16 -15.50 -10.73 -18.84
CA GLY A 16 -16.09 -11.61 -19.87
C GLY A 16 -15.20 -11.67 -21.12
N SER A 17 -15.68 -11.11 -22.24
CA SER A 17 -14.93 -11.02 -23.49
C SER A 17 -14.06 -9.75 -23.61
N LEU A 18 -14.31 -8.74 -22.77
CA LEU A 18 -13.57 -7.49 -22.77
C LEU A 18 -12.19 -7.67 -22.15
N ARG A 19 -11.17 -7.19 -22.85
CA ARG A 19 -9.79 -7.11 -22.41
C ARG A 19 -9.32 -5.68 -22.60
N ALA A 20 -8.93 -5.03 -21.51
CA ALA A 20 -8.54 -3.62 -21.53
C ALA A 20 -7.28 -3.40 -20.69
N ALA A 21 -6.55 -2.33 -21.03
CA ALA A 21 -5.48 -1.83 -20.18
C ALA A 21 -6.04 -0.78 -19.21
N ALA A 22 -5.64 -0.87 -17.94
CA ALA A 22 -5.97 0.12 -16.92
C ALA A 22 -4.67 0.75 -16.42
N ARG A 23 -4.48 2.04 -16.67
CA ARG A 23 -3.31 2.74 -16.15
C ARG A 23 -3.45 3.03 -14.67
N VAL A 24 -2.50 2.54 -13.88
CA VAL A 24 -2.39 2.85 -12.46
C VAL A 24 -1.17 3.76 -12.28
N PRO A 25 -1.30 4.90 -11.61
CA PRO A 25 -0.15 5.73 -11.28
C PRO A 25 0.95 4.90 -10.59
N PRO A 26 2.23 5.03 -10.98
CA PRO A 26 3.30 4.15 -10.46
C PRO A 26 3.32 4.04 -8.94
N ALA A 27 3.21 5.17 -8.23
CA ALA A 27 3.19 5.20 -6.77
C ALA A 27 2.03 4.37 -6.15
N LEU A 28 0.86 4.36 -6.80
CA LEU A 28 -0.28 3.56 -6.33
C LEU A 28 -0.10 2.08 -6.65
N ARG A 29 0.44 1.75 -7.82
CA ARG A 29 0.76 0.36 -8.18
C ARG A 29 1.79 -0.23 -7.20
N ASP A 30 2.81 0.54 -6.85
CA ASP A 30 3.82 0.12 -5.89
C ASP A 30 3.21 -0.08 -4.49
N ALA A 31 2.32 0.83 -4.06
CA ALA A 31 1.59 0.70 -2.80
C ALA A 31 0.71 -0.57 -2.75
N PHE A 32 -0.03 -0.88 -3.84
CA PHE A 32 -0.86 -2.09 -3.92
C PHE A 32 -0.04 -3.38 -3.94
N THR A 33 1.09 -3.40 -4.65
CA THR A 33 1.91 -4.61 -4.82
C THR A 33 2.87 -4.88 -3.65
N SER A 34 3.30 -3.83 -2.95
CA SER A 34 4.15 -3.94 -1.76
C SER A 34 3.37 -4.09 -0.45
N GLY A 35 2.06 -3.85 -0.47
CA GLY A 35 1.23 -3.75 0.73
C GLY A 35 1.43 -2.44 1.51
N GLN A 36 2.25 -1.51 1.02
CA GLN A 36 2.55 -0.24 1.68
C GLN A 36 1.60 0.88 1.23
N TRP A 37 0.31 0.74 1.54
CA TRP A 37 -0.73 1.65 1.02
C TRP A 37 -1.37 2.55 2.09
N ASN A 38 -1.14 2.26 3.37
CA ASN A 38 -1.64 3.07 4.48
C ASN A 38 -0.54 3.24 5.55
N PRO A 39 0.27 4.30 5.45
CA PRO A 39 1.39 4.53 6.36
C PRO A 39 0.97 4.55 7.83
N THR A 40 -0.19 5.13 8.16
CA THR A 40 -0.70 5.17 9.53
C THR A 40 -1.06 3.76 10.03
N ALA A 41 -1.77 2.97 9.22
CA ALA A 41 -2.08 1.59 9.59
C ALA A 41 -0.81 0.73 9.73
N MET A 42 0.20 0.96 8.90
CA MET A 42 1.50 0.28 9.01
C MET A 42 2.25 0.64 10.30
N LEU A 43 2.20 1.91 10.71
CA LEU A 43 2.77 2.35 11.99
C LEU A 43 2.01 1.73 13.16
N LEU A 44 0.68 1.61 13.07
CA LEU A 44 -0.14 0.99 14.11
C LEU A 44 0.07 -0.54 14.18
N ASP A 45 0.31 -1.21 13.05
CA ASP A 45 0.61 -2.65 12.99
C ASP A 45 1.92 -3.00 13.72
N ARG A 46 2.85 -2.03 13.82
CA ARG A 46 4.14 -2.17 14.51
C ARG A 46 4.35 -1.08 15.55
N TYR A 47 3.28 -0.75 16.28
CA TYR A 47 3.29 0.38 17.20
C TYR A 47 4.42 0.28 18.24
N ASP A 48 4.64 -0.89 18.83
CA ASP A 48 5.67 -1.10 19.85
C ASP A 48 7.09 -0.81 19.30
N GLU A 49 7.39 -1.22 18.06
CA GLU A 49 8.68 -0.92 17.41
C GLU A 49 8.85 0.60 17.17
N VAL A 50 7.76 1.29 16.83
CA VAL A 50 7.75 2.74 16.63
C VAL A 50 7.96 3.46 17.96
N ASP A 51 7.31 3.02 19.04
CA ASP A 51 7.45 3.58 20.38
C ASP A 51 8.87 3.39 20.93
N ASP A 52 9.48 2.22 20.74
CA ASP A 52 10.87 1.96 21.10
C ASP A 52 11.86 2.90 20.39
N VAL A 53 11.66 3.13 19.09
CA VAL A 53 12.48 4.09 18.33
C VAL A 53 12.23 5.51 18.84
N ALA A 54 10.98 5.90 19.08
CA ALA A 54 10.64 7.20 19.63
C ALA A 54 11.31 7.44 20.99
N GLY A 55 11.35 6.43 21.86
CA GLY A 55 12.03 6.46 23.14
C GLY A 55 13.56 6.65 23.06
N ARG A 56 14.17 6.40 21.90
CA ARG A 56 15.62 6.60 21.66
C ARG A 56 15.96 7.96 21.08
N LEU A 57 14.97 8.74 20.66
CA LEU A 57 15.15 10.04 20.03
C LEU A 57 15.22 11.14 21.10
N PRO A 58 16.38 11.82 21.31
CA PRO A 58 16.55 12.77 22.41
C PRO A 58 15.55 13.93 22.37
N TYR A 59 15.19 14.39 21.17
CA TYR A 59 14.26 15.50 20.98
C TYR A 59 12.80 15.15 21.36
N MET A 60 12.45 13.87 21.51
CA MET A 60 11.12 13.45 21.95
C MET A 60 10.93 13.59 23.47
N LYS A 61 12.01 13.67 24.25
CA LYS A 61 11.96 13.73 25.72
C LYS A 61 12.10 15.15 26.28
N GLY A 62 12.27 16.15 25.42
CA GLY A 62 12.81 17.45 25.82
C GLY A 62 14.31 17.32 26.11
N PHE A 63 15.10 18.30 25.70
CA PHE A 63 16.55 18.31 25.94
C PHE A 63 16.91 18.17 27.42
#